data_AF-A0AAV9W1M5-F1
#
_entry.id   AF-A0AAV9W1M5-F1
#
_cell.length_a   1.000
_cell.length_b   1.000
_cell.length_c   1.000
_cell.angle_alpha   90.00
_cell.angle_beta   90.00
_cell.angle_gamma   90.00
#
_symmetry.space_group_name_H-M   'P 1'
#
loop_
_entity.id
_entity.type
_entity.pdbx_description
1 polymer ?
#
loop_
_entity_poly.entity_id
_entity_poly.type
_entity_poly.pdbx_seq_one_letter_code
_entity_poly.pdbx_strand_id
1 'polypeptide(L)'
;MNALGKCIKGVVYPAIDYIDSDIDFNPPQTLVNMASKAYLWSVALLSVFTVGNGKPTTTAVTYSEPTATSASPTASGVSVNKGKAYLTFETIPGFFLQDDPATVPSTFDYTATNFGLINRTYPTDDESSAKLTQWQRFNHYVDKLNHGSGRNVEYRLLFIGRHSEGFHNAEESFVGTPAWNCYWAELPGNDTATWEDPSLTAFGISQAVKARNFWKHQIEVQKITAPDAYYVSPLARCLETANITYFGLEHRGAARHPFIPTIKEWLREGISIHTCDRRSSRSWIEANYPGWNIEPSFSEVDGQWNGITSETSSAQAYRMKVVLSDIFENDHSTIISITTHSGAARSILSVLGHIPFSLVTGAIIPTLIKITTAREPPPPTITQPWTTEAWCTNGPPVASVSGTCTCSGGILPVTASPIISPR
;
A
#
# COMPACT_ATOMS: atom_id res chain seq x y z
N MET A 1 18.50 -68.80 -3.31
CA MET A 1 18.19 -68.46 -1.92
C MET A 1 18.02 -66.95 -1.83
N ASN A 2 16.80 -66.52 -1.51
CA ASN A 2 16.31 -65.28 -0.85
C ASN A 2 16.75 -63.90 -1.40
N ALA A 3 15.90 -62.87 -1.53
CA ALA A 3 14.46 -62.61 -1.34
C ALA A 3 14.17 -61.25 -2.05
N LEU A 4 13.15 -61.02 -2.88
CA LEU A 4 11.70 -60.81 -2.65
C LEU A 4 11.29 -59.69 -1.67
N GLY A 5 10.52 -58.71 -2.18
CA GLY A 5 9.62 -57.81 -1.40
C GLY A 5 9.50 -56.38 -1.96
N LYS A 6 8.73 -56.15 -3.04
CA LYS A 6 7.30 -55.70 -3.08
C LYS A 6 7.09 -54.17 -3.11
N CYS A 7 6.69 -53.68 -4.29
CA CYS A 7 5.94 -52.44 -4.52
C CYS A 7 4.48 -52.57 -4.03
N ILE A 8 3.89 -51.47 -3.56
CA ILE A 8 2.47 -51.35 -3.22
C ILE A 8 1.81 -50.32 -4.15
N LYS A 9 0.69 -50.75 -4.75
CA LYS A 9 -0.33 -49.98 -5.51
C LYS A 9 -1.01 -48.96 -4.56
N GLY A 10 -1.31 -47.72 -4.96
CA GLY A 10 -2.44 -47.37 -5.82
C GLY A 10 -3.71 -47.14 -4.98
N VAL A 11 -4.18 -45.89 -4.90
CA VAL A 11 -5.57 -45.54 -4.57
C VAL A 11 -6.06 -44.52 -5.60
N VAL A 12 -7.12 -44.89 -6.28
CA VAL A 12 -7.90 -44.15 -7.27
C VAL A 12 -9.27 -43.85 -6.64
N TYR A 13 -9.90 -42.73 -7.03
CA TYR A 13 -11.32 -42.57 -7.44
C TYR A 13 -11.80 -41.12 -7.22
N PRO A 14 -12.81 -40.60 -7.95
CA PRO A 14 -13.17 -40.85 -9.35
C PRO A 14 -13.36 -39.56 -10.17
N ALA A 15 -13.38 -39.73 -11.50
CA ALA A 15 -13.90 -38.74 -12.45
C ALA A 15 -15.43 -38.71 -12.41
N ILE A 16 -16.01 -37.52 -12.55
CA ILE A 16 -17.39 -37.32 -13.00
C ILE A 16 -17.32 -36.33 -14.16
N ASP A 17 -17.53 -36.85 -15.37
CA ASP A 17 -17.96 -36.07 -16.53
C ASP A 17 -19.48 -35.91 -16.45
N TYR A 18 -19.99 -34.68 -16.60
CA TYR A 18 -21.04 -34.36 -17.57
C TYR A 18 -21.08 -32.84 -17.82
N ILE A 19 -21.14 -32.53 -19.10
CA ILE A 19 -21.19 -31.21 -19.73
C ILE A 19 -22.59 -30.62 -19.56
N ASP A 20 -22.68 -29.32 -19.30
CA ASP A 20 -23.65 -28.48 -20.01
C ASP A 20 -23.04 -27.10 -20.32
N SER A 21 -23.37 -26.66 -21.52
CA SER A 21 -22.80 -25.62 -22.35
C SER A 21 -23.22 -24.20 -21.97
N ASP A 22 -22.50 -23.23 -22.56
CA ASP A 22 -22.84 -21.82 -22.74
C ASP A 22 -22.37 -20.82 -21.67
N ILE A 23 -21.08 -20.50 -21.69
CA ILE A 23 -20.64 -19.09 -21.59
C ILE A 23 -19.44 -18.87 -22.54
N ASP A 24 -19.71 -18.23 -23.67
CA ASP A 24 -18.73 -17.66 -24.58
C ASP A 24 -18.00 -16.49 -23.88
N PHE A 25 -16.70 -16.64 -23.61
CA PHE A 25 -15.80 -15.50 -23.35
C PHE A 25 -14.66 -15.56 -24.37
N ASN A 26 -14.86 -14.89 -25.51
CA ASN A 26 -13.79 -14.51 -26.42
C ASN A 26 -12.97 -13.37 -25.80
N PRO A 27 -11.68 -13.54 -25.48
CA PRO A 27 -10.80 -12.42 -25.21
C PRO A 27 -10.44 -11.74 -26.55
N PRO A 28 -10.43 -10.40 -26.65
CA PRO A 28 -9.99 -9.74 -27.88
C PRO A 28 -8.48 -9.97 -28.08
N GLN A 29 -8.17 -10.81 -29.07
CA GLN A 29 -6.86 -10.89 -29.70
C GLN A 29 -6.61 -9.63 -30.53
N THR A 30 -5.79 -8.70 -30.05
CA THR A 30 -5.00 -7.80 -30.90
C THR A 30 -3.74 -7.36 -30.17
N LEU A 31 -2.72 -8.23 -30.14
CA LEU A 31 -1.34 -7.87 -29.79
C LEU A 31 -0.38 -8.69 -30.65
N VAL A 32 -0.40 -8.49 -31.98
CA VAL A 32 0.72 -8.81 -32.86
C VAL A 32 0.71 -7.83 -34.04
N ASN A 33 1.90 -7.33 -34.40
CA ASN A 33 2.25 -6.37 -35.45
C ASN A 33 2.19 -4.88 -35.07
N MET A 34 3.36 -4.29 -34.79
CA MET A 34 4.07 -3.53 -35.81
C MET A 34 5.50 -3.21 -35.36
N ALA A 35 6.46 -3.74 -36.12
CA ALA A 35 7.84 -3.30 -36.11
C ALA A 35 8.01 -1.98 -36.88
N SER A 36 9.09 -1.28 -36.52
CA SER A 36 9.89 -0.37 -37.34
C SER A 36 9.23 0.88 -37.92
N LYS A 37 9.34 2.01 -37.19
CA LYS A 37 9.62 3.33 -37.78
C LYS A 37 10.58 4.14 -36.91
N ALA A 38 11.80 4.30 -37.39
CA ALA A 38 12.73 5.33 -36.93
C ALA A 38 12.16 6.71 -37.29
N TYR A 39 12.16 7.63 -36.33
CA TYR A 39 11.97 9.06 -36.59
C TYR A 39 13.02 9.87 -35.84
N LEU A 40 13.93 10.44 -36.64
CA LEU A 40 14.80 11.55 -36.26
C LEU A 40 13.93 12.79 -36.06
N TRP A 41 14.02 13.43 -34.89
CA TRP A 41 13.61 14.82 -34.73
C TRP A 41 14.69 15.62 -34.04
N SER A 42 15.16 16.62 -34.77
CA SER A 42 16.18 17.59 -34.40
C SER A 42 15.63 18.57 -33.37
N VAL A 43 16.49 18.90 -32.39
CA VAL A 43 16.26 19.92 -31.37
C VAL A 43 16.32 21.31 -32.01
N ALA A 44 15.27 22.11 -31.84
CA ALA A 44 15.33 23.55 -32.03
C ALA A 44 14.66 24.24 -30.84
N LEU A 45 15.50 24.77 -29.94
CA LEU A 45 15.07 25.72 -28.91
C LEU A 45 14.70 27.05 -29.58
N LEU A 46 13.48 27.54 -29.33
CA LEU A 46 13.16 28.96 -29.41
C LEU A 46 12.46 29.40 -28.13
N SER A 47 13.18 30.16 -27.33
CA SER A 47 12.70 30.86 -26.15
C SER A 47 11.87 32.08 -26.59
N VAL A 48 10.57 32.10 -26.27
CA VAL A 48 9.75 33.32 -26.37
C VAL A 48 9.25 33.67 -24.97
N PHE A 49 9.79 34.75 -24.42
CA PHE A 49 9.29 35.38 -23.21
C PHE A 49 7.93 36.03 -23.49
N THR A 50 6.90 35.65 -22.75
CA THR A 50 5.67 36.42 -22.63
C THR A 50 5.47 36.82 -21.16
N VAL A 51 5.39 38.13 -20.94
CA VAL A 51 5.10 38.76 -19.65
C VAL A 51 3.58 38.75 -19.47
N GLY A 52 3.09 38.01 -18.47
CA GLY A 52 1.67 37.91 -18.11
C GLY A 52 1.41 38.49 -16.72
N ASN A 53 0.56 39.51 -16.67
CA ASN A 53 0.16 40.28 -15.48
C ASN A 53 -0.44 39.41 -14.37
N GLY A 54 -0.05 39.70 -13.12
CA GLY A 54 -0.42 38.98 -11.92
C GLY A 54 -1.91 39.00 -11.57
N LYS A 55 -2.44 37.82 -11.26
CA LYS A 55 -3.72 37.59 -10.57
C LYS A 55 -3.38 36.99 -9.19
N PRO A 56 -4.14 37.26 -8.11
CA PRO A 56 -3.71 36.95 -6.75
C PRO A 56 -3.61 35.43 -6.55
N THR A 57 -2.41 34.95 -6.27
CA THR A 57 -2.11 33.57 -5.94
C THR A 57 -2.77 33.22 -4.62
N THR A 58 -3.68 32.26 -4.63
CA THR A 58 -4.08 31.52 -3.43
C THR A 58 -2.82 30.94 -2.81
N THR A 59 -2.48 31.34 -1.59
CA THR A 59 -1.40 30.72 -0.81
C THR A 59 -1.71 29.24 -0.66
N ALA A 60 -0.99 28.41 -1.43
CA ALA A 60 -0.95 26.98 -1.24
C ALA A 60 -0.49 26.68 0.19
N VAL A 61 -1.06 25.65 0.79
CA VAL A 61 -0.55 25.08 2.04
C VAL A 61 0.90 24.65 1.75
N THR A 62 1.87 25.38 2.30
CA THR A 62 3.28 24.99 2.18
C THR A 62 3.52 23.83 3.14
N TYR A 63 3.31 22.61 2.64
CA TYR A 63 3.91 21.44 3.22
C TYR A 63 5.42 21.56 3.00
N SER A 64 6.21 21.62 4.07
CA SER A 64 7.65 21.40 3.94
C SER A 64 7.82 19.93 3.57
N GLU A 65 8.04 19.64 2.30
CA GLU A 65 8.38 18.29 1.84
C GLU A 65 9.60 17.82 2.63
N PRO A 66 9.53 16.68 3.35
CA PRO A 66 10.70 16.12 3.99
C PRO A 66 11.61 15.52 2.92
N THR A 67 12.40 16.35 2.24
CA THR A 67 13.57 15.87 1.50
C THR A 67 14.61 15.35 2.50
N ALA A 68 15.46 14.43 2.04
CA ALA A 68 16.55 13.79 2.78
C ALA A 68 17.52 14.74 3.53
N THR A 69 17.38 16.07 3.39
CA THR A 69 18.31 17.05 3.95
C THR A 69 17.67 18.28 4.62
N SER A 70 16.33 18.40 4.71
CA SER A 70 15.72 19.68 5.16
C SER A 70 14.49 19.60 6.08
N ALA A 71 14.00 18.41 6.43
CA ALA A 71 12.94 18.33 7.44
C ALA A 71 13.49 18.79 8.81
N SER A 72 12.85 19.79 9.43
CA SER A 72 13.12 20.10 10.83
C SER A 72 12.99 18.81 11.64
N PRO A 73 13.97 18.46 12.50
CA PRO A 73 13.95 17.22 13.30
C PRO A 73 12.82 17.21 14.33
N THR A 74 12.04 18.29 14.40
CA THR A 74 10.94 18.51 15.31
C THR A 74 9.79 19.12 14.50
N ALA A 75 8.69 18.38 14.35
CA ALA A 75 7.46 18.90 13.76
C ALA A 75 6.34 18.76 14.78
N SER A 76 5.79 19.90 15.25
CA SER A 76 4.44 19.91 15.81
C SER A 76 3.51 19.27 14.79
N GLY A 77 2.55 18.44 15.23
CA GLY A 77 1.73 17.64 14.30
C GLY A 77 1.10 18.46 13.18
N VAL A 78 0.61 17.78 12.15
CA VAL A 78 0.13 18.45 10.93
C VAL A 78 -1.00 19.41 11.27
N SER A 79 -0.76 20.69 11.00
CA SER A 79 -1.75 21.73 11.24
C SER A 79 -2.76 21.75 10.10
N VAL A 80 -4.04 21.75 10.45
CA VAL A 80 -5.17 21.83 9.52
C VAL A 80 -5.87 23.19 9.63
N ASN A 81 -6.85 23.44 8.76
CA ASN A 81 -7.63 24.69 8.77
C ASN A 81 -6.75 25.95 8.64
N LYS A 82 -5.74 25.89 7.76
CA LYS A 82 -4.75 26.97 7.57
C LYS A 82 -3.98 27.31 8.85
N GLY A 83 -3.57 26.29 9.61
CA GLY A 83 -2.78 26.45 10.82
C GLY A 83 -3.57 26.77 12.09
N LYS A 84 -4.90 26.66 12.05
CA LYS A 84 -5.79 27.03 13.18
C LYS A 84 -6.21 25.86 14.07
N ALA A 85 -5.95 24.64 13.62
CA ALA A 85 -6.27 23.43 14.34
C ALA A 85 -5.28 22.33 13.98
N TYR A 86 -5.36 21.21 14.69
CA TYR A 86 -4.53 20.04 14.50
C TYR A 86 -5.39 18.79 14.57
N LEU A 87 -5.08 17.81 13.73
CA LEU A 87 -5.70 16.50 13.84
C LEU A 87 -4.89 15.60 14.77
N THR A 88 -5.58 14.98 15.71
CA THR A 88 -5.09 13.81 16.41
C THR A 88 -5.96 12.63 16.03
N PHE A 89 -5.35 11.46 15.91
CA PHE A 89 -6.08 10.26 15.56
C PHE A 89 -5.54 9.07 16.36
N GLU A 90 -6.47 8.25 16.83
CA GLU A 90 -6.21 7.10 17.70
C GLU A 90 -7.05 5.92 17.27
N THR A 91 -6.49 4.72 17.39
CA THR A 91 -7.20 3.46 17.20
C THR A 91 -8.16 3.23 18.36
N ILE A 92 -9.37 2.79 18.07
CA ILE A 92 -10.34 2.34 19.07
C ILE A 92 -10.35 0.81 19.06
N PRO A 93 -9.68 0.14 20.02
CA PRO A 93 -9.51 -1.30 20.00
C PRO A 93 -10.77 -2.06 20.46
N GLY A 94 -10.76 -3.37 20.28
CA GLY A 94 -11.75 -4.31 20.77
C GLY A 94 -12.84 -4.64 19.75
N PHE A 95 -12.66 -4.28 18.49
CA PHE A 95 -13.59 -4.63 17.41
C PHE A 95 -13.01 -5.71 16.50
N PHE A 96 -11.69 -5.78 16.38
CA PHE A 96 -11.01 -6.71 15.50
C PHE A 96 -10.06 -7.62 16.30
N LEU A 97 -9.93 -8.88 15.89
CA LEU A 97 -9.00 -9.83 16.51
C LEU A 97 -7.56 -9.29 16.48
N GLN A 98 -7.22 -8.49 15.47
CA GLN A 98 -5.92 -7.84 15.31
C GLN A 98 -5.63 -6.79 16.41
N ASP A 99 -6.63 -6.36 17.18
CA ASP A 99 -6.46 -5.48 18.34
C ASP A 99 -5.92 -6.25 19.57
N ASP A 100 -5.97 -7.59 19.56
CA ASP A 100 -5.55 -8.46 20.66
C ASP A 100 -4.08 -8.87 20.50
N PRO A 101 -3.20 -8.63 21.48
CA PRO A 101 -1.80 -9.06 21.43
C PRO A 101 -1.61 -10.58 21.35
N ALA A 102 -2.63 -11.38 21.64
CA ALA A 102 -2.60 -12.84 21.46
C ALA A 102 -2.77 -13.29 19.99
N THR A 103 -3.25 -12.40 19.10
CA THR A 103 -3.40 -12.71 17.68
C THR A 103 -2.05 -12.71 16.98
N VAL A 104 -1.68 -13.85 16.39
CA VAL A 104 -0.39 -14.04 15.73
C VAL A 104 -0.45 -13.53 14.27
N PRO A 105 0.25 -12.45 13.90
CA PRO A 105 0.10 -11.84 12.57
C PRO A 105 0.54 -12.75 11.41
N SER A 106 1.56 -13.58 11.62
CA SER A 106 2.17 -14.41 10.57
C SER A 106 1.25 -15.54 10.07
N THR A 107 0.26 -15.94 10.86
CA THR A 107 -0.68 -17.03 10.53
C THR A 107 -2.13 -16.54 10.43
N PHE A 108 -2.37 -15.24 10.57
CA PHE A 108 -3.71 -14.67 10.58
C PHE A 108 -4.30 -14.61 9.15
N ASP A 109 -5.35 -15.41 8.90
CA ASP A 109 -6.12 -15.34 7.65
C ASP A 109 -7.36 -14.46 7.84
N TYR A 110 -7.28 -13.21 7.37
CA TYR A 110 -8.39 -12.26 7.42
C TYR A 110 -9.62 -12.74 6.63
N THR A 111 -9.44 -13.57 5.59
CA THR A 111 -10.54 -14.08 4.77
C THR A 111 -11.31 -15.22 5.46
N ALA A 112 -10.63 -15.98 6.31
CA ALA A 112 -11.24 -17.05 7.11
C ALA A 112 -11.91 -16.52 8.39
N THR A 113 -11.60 -15.29 8.80
CA THR A 113 -12.00 -14.72 10.09
C THR A 113 -12.90 -13.50 9.96
N ASN A 114 -13.53 -13.27 8.80
CA ASN A 114 -14.43 -12.13 8.58
C ASN A 114 -13.73 -10.77 8.81
N PHE A 115 -12.52 -10.61 8.24
CA PHE A 115 -11.52 -9.57 8.54
C PHE A 115 -11.10 -9.49 10.02
N GLY A 116 -11.42 -10.49 10.83
CA GLY A 116 -11.22 -10.47 12.27
C GLY A 116 -12.29 -9.72 13.04
N LEU A 117 -13.42 -9.32 12.43
CA LEU A 117 -14.49 -8.66 13.17
C LEU A 117 -15.03 -9.59 14.26
N ILE A 118 -14.90 -9.16 15.52
CA ILE A 118 -15.30 -9.94 16.69
C ILE A 118 -16.83 -10.05 16.72
N ASN A 119 -17.35 -11.27 16.90
CA ASN A 119 -18.78 -11.48 17.15
C ASN A 119 -19.15 -10.98 18.55
N ARG A 120 -19.91 -9.90 18.63
CA ARG A 120 -20.28 -9.21 19.86
C ARG A 120 -21.58 -8.43 19.73
N THR A 121 -22.13 -8.00 20.86
CA THR A 121 -23.19 -6.99 20.92
C THR A 121 -22.61 -5.58 20.92
N TYR A 122 -23.42 -4.63 20.42
CA TYR A 122 -23.17 -3.20 20.42
C TYR A 122 -24.26 -2.48 21.25
N PRO A 123 -23.95 -1.33 21.88
CA PRO A 123 -24.96 -0.53 22.59
C PRO A 123 -26.13 -0.05 21.72
N THR A 124 -25.96 -0.08 20.40
CA THR A 124 -26.98 0.29 19.39
C THR A 124 -27.83 -0.88 18.96
N ASP A 125 -27.61 -2.09 19.49
CA ASP A 125 -28.43 -3.23 19.16
C ASP A 125 -29.79 -3.19 19.85
N ASP A 126 -30.83 -3.58 19.10
CA ASP A 126 -32.19 -3.76 19.58
C ASP A 126 -32.75 -5.13 19.16
N GLU A 127 -34.05 -5.36 19.35
CA GLU A 127 -34.71 -6.61 18.97
C GLU A 127 -34.58 -6.93 17.46
N SER A 128 -34.45 -5.91 16.60
CA SER A 128 -34.29 -6.08 15.16
C SER A 128 -32.87 -6.50 14.77
N SER A 129 -31.85 -6.19 15.58
CA SER A 129 -30.45 -6.58 15.36
C SER A 129 -30.24 -8.09 15.27
N ALA A 130 -31.13 -8.89 15.85
CA ALA A 130 -31.04 -10.36 15.80
C ALA A 130 -31.10 -10.93 14.37
N LYS A 131 -31.59 -10.15 13.40
CA LYS A 131 -31.68 -10.54 11.98
C LYS A 131 -30.52 -10.01 11.13
N LEU A 132 -29.63 -9.20 11.73
CA LEU A 132 -28.53 -8.55 11.04
C LEU A 132 -27.24 -9.35 11.19
N THR A 133 -26.38 -9.28 10.17
CA THR A 133 -25.02 -9.83 10.27
C THR A 133 -24.19 -9.02 11.27
N GLN A 134 -23.04 -9.58 11.69
CA GLN A 134 -22.13 -8.87 12.57
C GLN A 134 -21.62 -7.55 11.93
N TRP A 135 -21.40 -7.54 10.62
CA TRP A 135 -20.98 -6.35 9.89
C TRP A 135 -22.08 -5.28 9.81
N GLN A 136 -23.33 -5.65 9.58
CA GLN A 136 -24.42 -4.69 9.59
C GLN A 136 -24.57 -4.00 10.95
N ARG A 137 -24.45 -4.77 12.03
CA ARG A 137 -24.48 -4.24 13.41
C ARG A 137 -23.30 -3.32 13.68
N PHE A 138 -22.09 -3.71 13.25
CA PHE A 138 -20.90 -2.87 13.36
C PHE A 138 -21.00 -1.57 12.55
N ASN A 139 -21.41 -1.65 11.28
CA ASN A 139 -21.59 -0.45 10.44
C ASN A 139 -22.65 0.49 11.03
N HIS A 140 -23.75 -0.05 11.56
CA HIS A 140 -24.76 0.75 12.27
C HIS A 140 -24.20 1.42 13.52
N TYR A 141 -23.39 0.71 14.30
CA TYR A 141 -22.73 1.26 15.48
C TYR A 141 -21.80 2.43 15.12
N VAL A 142 -20.96 2.29 14.08
CA VAL A 142 -20.08 3.38 13.61
C VAL A 142 -20.88 4.58 13.11
N ASP A 143 -21.96 4.35 12.37
CA ASP A 143 -22.87 5.41 11.94
C ASP A 143 -23.47 6.18 13.13
N LYS A 144 -23.87 5.48 14.20
CA LYS A 144 -24.38 6.10 15.42
C LYS A 144 -23.31 6.84 16.22
N LEU A 145 -22.08 6.35 16.23
CA LEU A 145 -20.96 7.08 16.83
C LEU A 145 -20.77 8.44 16.15
N ASN A 146 -20.79 8.49 14.82
CA ASN A 146 -20.66 9.74 14.06
C ASN A 146 -21.86 10.68 14.24
N HIS A 147 -23.09 10.15 14.27
CA HIS A 147 -24.27 10.99 14.53
C HIS A 147 -24.33 11.53 15.97
N GLY A 148 -23.76 10.80 16.93
CA GLY A 148 -23.69 11.19 18.33
C GLY A 148 -22.47 12.04 18.70
N SER A 149 -21.50 12.20 17.80
CA SER A 149 -20.30 12.96 18.06
C SER A 149 -20.47 14.45 17.77
N GLY A 150 -19.70 15.29 18.47
CA GLY A 150 -19.63 16.72 18.16
C GLY A 150 -18.84 16.97 16.89
N ARG A 151 -18.94 18.19 16.34
CA ARG A 151 -18.27 18.63 15.09
C ARG A 151 -16.75 18.47 15.03
N ASN A 152 -16.11 18.19 16.16
CA ASN A 152 -14.65 18.05 16.26
C ASN A 152 -14.22 16.58 16.38
N VAL A 153 -15.14 15.62 16.31
CA VAL A 153 -14.87 14.20 16.50
C VAL A 153 -15.50 13.41 15.35
N GLU A 154 -14.68 12.64 14.66
CA GLU A 154 -15.10 11.73 13.59
C GLU A 154 -14.57 10.33 13.88
N TYR A 155 -15.37 9.31 13.56
CA TYR A 155 -14.98 7.92 13.60
C TYR A 155 -14.90 7.39 12.18
N ARG A 156 -13.78 6.77 11.85
CA ARG A 156 -13.51 6.23 10.51
C ARG A 156 -13.01 4.80 10.58
N LEU A 157 -13.44 4.00 9.63
CA LEU A 157 -12.98 2.62 9.45
C LEU A 157 -12.00 2.58 8.30
N LEU A 158 -10.74 2.28 8.59
CA LEU A 158 -9.71 2.12 7.57
C LEU A 158 -9.53 0.65 7.23
N PHE A 159 -9.49 0.31 5.95
CA PHE A 159 -9.02 -0.98 5.45
C PHE A 159 -7.63 -0.81 4.86
N ILE A 160 -6.61 -1.11 5.65
CA ILE A 160 -5.20 -0.96 5.28
C ILE A 160 -4.73 -2.28 4.68
N GLY A 161 -4.40 -2.28 3.39
CA GLY A 161 -3.95 -3.45 2.64
C GLY A 161 -2.46 -3.39 2.32
N ARG A 162 -1.73 -4.49 2.52
CA ARG A 162 -0.42 -4.69 1.89
C ARG A 162 -0.62 -5.21 0.48
N HIS A 163 0.15 -4.70 -0.49
CA HIS A 163 0.14 -5.23 -1.85
C HIS A 163 0.35 -6.75 -1.88
N SER A 164 -0.19 -7.39 -2.91
CA SER A 164 0.08 -8.80 -3.21
C SER A 164 1.53 -9.01 -3.63
N GLU A 165 1.99 -10.27 -3.66
CA GLU A 165 3.39 -10.59 -3.97
C GLU A 165 3.84 -9.99 -5.32
N GLY A 166 4.90 -9.18 -5.28
CA GLY A 166 5.61 -8.69 -6.47
C GLY A 166 6.91 -9.44 -6.69
N PHE A 167 7.52 -9.27 -7.87
CA PHE A 167 8.77 -9.96 -8.22
C PHE A 167 9.91 -9.73 -7.21
N HIS A 168 10.03 -8.55 -6.61
CA HIS A 168 10.99 -8.30 -5.52
C HIS A 168 10.77 -9.22 -4.30
N ASN A 169 9.52 -9.54 -3.93
CA ASN A 169 9.26 -10.43 -2.79
C ASN A 169 9.64 -11.88 -3.11
N ALA A 170 9.36 -12.31 -4.34
CA ALA A 170 9.74 -13.64 -4.80
C ALA A 170 11.27 -13.78 -4.83
N GLU A 171 11.97 -12.76 -5.33
CA GLU A 171 13.44 -12.75 -5.32
C GLU A 171 14.00 -12.71 -3.91
N GLU A 172 13.53 -11.81 -3.04
CA GLU A 172 13.96 -11.75 -1.63
C GLU A 172 13.78 -13.10 -0.94
N SER A 173 12.66 -13.79 -1.19
CA SER A 173 12.38 -15.12 -0.63
C SER A 173 13.34 -16.18 -1.17
N PHE A 174 13.76 -16.07 -2.43
CA PHE A 174 14.67 -17.00 -3.09
C PHE A 174 16.12 -16.83 -2.62
N VAL A 175 16.62 -15.59 -2.55
CA VAL A 175 18.02 -15.29 -2.22
C VAL A 175 18.25 -15.09 -0.71
N GLY A 176 17.17 -14.81 0.04
CA GLY A 176 17.19 -14.46 1.46
C GLY A 176 17.48 -12.99 1.71
N THR A 177 16.81 -12.41 2.72
CA THR A 177 16.90 -10.99 3.09
C THR A 177 18.33 -10.45 3.21
N PRO A 178 19.32 -11.17 3.81
CA PRO A 178 20.68 -10.63 3.86
C PRO A 178 21.33 -10.45 2.47
N ALA A 179 21.13 -11.39 1.54
CA ALA A 179 21.67 -11.28 0.19
C ALA A 179 20.87 -10.27 -0.66
N TRP A 180 19.55 -10.19 -0.41
CA TRP A 180 18.68 -9.20 -1.01
C TRP A 180 19.18 -7.78 -0.71
N ASN A 181 19.25 -7.42 0.58
CA ASN A 181 19.67 -6.08 1.02
C ASN A 181 21.12 -5.75 0.62
N CYS A 182 22.02 -6.73 0.60
CA CYS A 182 23.43 -6.47 0.31
C CYS A 182 23.78 -6.44 -1.17
N TYR A 183 22.89 -6.86 -2.08
CA TYR A 183 23.23 -6.95 -3.50
C TYR A 183 22.02 -6.86 -4.43
N TRP A 184 21.09 -7.80 -4.31
CA TRP A 184 20.06 -7.98 -5.34
C TRP A 184 19.08 -6.80 -5.42
N ALA A 185 18.72 -6.21 -4.28
CA ALA A 185 17.81 -5.08 -4.20
C ALA A 185 18.34 -3.83 -4.92
N GLU A 186 19.65 -3.72 -5.12
CA GLU A 186 20.31 -2.60 -5.81
C GLU A 186 20.32 -2.73 -7.33
N LEU A 187 19.97 -3.90 -7.85
CA LEU A 187 19.86 -4.14 -9.28
C LEU A 187 18.42 -3.84 -9.73
N PRO A 188 18.18 -3.52 -11.02
CA PRO A 188 16.81 -3.35 -11.51
C PRO A 188 16.07 -4.68 -11.69
N GLY A 189 16.79 -5.80 -11.71
CA GLY A 189 16.28 -7.10 -12.08
C GLY A 189 17.39 -8.02 -12.56
N ASN A 190 16.99 -9.12 -13.16
CA ASN A 190 17.83 -10.04 -13.92
C ASN A 190 17.20 -10.34 -15.29
N ASP A 191 17.68 -11.36 -15.99
CA ASP A 191 17.17 -11.72 -17.33
C ASP A 191 15.73 -12.27 -17.33
N THR A 192 15.18 -12.64 -16.16
CA THR A 192 13.87 -13.29 -16.04
C THR A 192 12.82 -12.46 -15.31
N ALA A 193 13.23 -11.51 -14.47
CA ALA A 193 12.34 -10.69 -13.66
C ALA A 193 12.90 -9.28 -13.44
N THR A 194 11.99 -8.31 -13.36
CA THR A 194 12.29 -6.94 -12.96
C THR A 194 11.79 -6.71 -11.54
N TRP A 195 12.66 -6.19 -10.68
CA TRP A 195 12.30 -5.80 -9.32
C TRP A 195 12.51 -4.31 -9.01
N GLU A 196 12.89 -3.50 -10.00
CA GLU A 196 12.63 -2.05 -9.99
C GLU A 196 11.13 -1.81 -10.26
N ASP A 197 10.47 -1.02 -9.41
CA ASP A 197 9.01 -0.82 -9.40
C ASP A 197 8.18 -2.04 -9.87
N PRO A 198 8.31 -3.18 -9.19
CA PRO A 198 7.88 -4.46 -9.72
C PRO A 198 6.36 -4.55 -9.87
N SER A 199 5.93 -5.20 -10.95
CA SER A 199 4.60 -5.79 -11.08
C SER A 199 4.41 -7.01 -10.17
N LEU A 200 3.16 -7.46 -10.06
CA LEU A 200 2.78 -8.66 -9.33
C LEU A 200 3.28 -9.94 -10.03
N THR A 201 3.62 -10.96 -9.24
CA THR A 201 3.83 -12.31 -9.75
C THR A 201 2.49 -12.97 -10.09
N ALA A 202 2.51 -14.13 -10.76
CA ALA A 202 1.29 -14.93 -10.95
C ALA A 202 0.64 -15.33 -9.60
N PHE A 203 1.47 -15.62 -8.59
CA PHE A 203 0.98 -15.87 -7.23
C PHE A 203 0.39 -14.60 -6.60
N GLY A 204 1.04 -13.45 -6.76
CA GLY A 204 0.50 -12.15 -6.33
C GLY A 204 -0.87 -11.83 -6.94
N ILE A 205 -1.05 -12.07 -8.24
CA ILE A 205 -2.35 -11.93 -8.90
C ILE A 205 -3.40 -12.82 -8.22
N SER A 206 -3.05 -14.07 -7.90
CA SER A 206 -3.96 -14.98 -7.19
C SER A 206 -4.35 -14.47 -5.79
N GLN A 207 -3.44 -13.81 -5.08
CA GLN A 207 -3.72 -13.18 -3.79
C GLN A 207 -4.68 -12.00 -3.93
N ALA A 208 -4.49 -11.14 -4.94
CA ALA A 208 -5.39 -10.03 -5.22
C ALA A 208 -6.80 -10.51 -5.64
N VAL A 209 -6.88 -11.60 -6.41
CA VAL A 209 -8.15 -12.26 -6.75
C VAL A 209 -8.81 -12.87 -5.49
N LYS A 210 -8.03 -13.46 -4.57
CA LYS A 210 -8.55 -13.92 -3.27
C LYS A 210 -9.18 -12.75 -2.50
N ALA A 211 -8.51 -11.61 -2.44
CA ALA A 211 -9.03 -10.40 -1.79
C ALA A 211 -10.32 -9.89 -2.45
N ARG A 212 -10.36 -9.84 -3.79
CA ARG A 212 -11.56 -9.49 -4.56
C ARG A 212 -12.76 -10.38 -4.21
N ASN A 213 -12.56 -11.70 -4.28
CA ASN A 213 -13.62 -12.67 -4.03
C ASN A 213 -14.11 -12.60 -2.58
N PHE A 214 -13.20 -12.35 -1.64
CA PHE A 214 -13.55 -12.13 -0.25
C PHE A 214 -14.37 -10.85 -0.09
N TRP A 215 -13.95 -9.72 -0.65
CA TRP A 215 -14.74 -8.48 -0.63
C TRP A 215 -16.14 -8.66 -1.22
N LYS A 216 -16.24 -9.34 -2.36
CA LYS A 216 -17.53 -9.68 -2.98
C LYS A 216 -18.42 -10.46 -2.00
N HIS A 217 -17.88 -11.50 -1.36
CA HIS A 217 -18.61 -12.26 -0.33
C HIS A 217 -19.01 -11.39 0.86
N GLN A 218 -18.12 -10.52 1.34
CA GLN A 218 -18.39 -9.61 2.46
C GLN A 218 -19.54 -8.65 2.13
N ILE A 219 -19.59 -8.14 0.91
CA ILE A 219 -20.66 -7.25 0.43
C ILE A 219 -21.98 -8.03 0.26
N GLU A 220 -21.94 -9.17 -0.41
CA GLU A 220 -23.15 -9.90 -0.81
C GLU A 220 -23.77 -10.68 0.35
N VAL A 221 -22.96 -11.29 1.21
CA VAL A 221 -23.41 -12.19 2.26
C VAL A 221 -23.35 -11.51 3.62
N GLN A 222 -22.19 -10.95 3.97
CA GLN A 222 -22.04 -10.27 5.25
C GLN A 222 -22.64 -8.87 5.27
N LYS A 223 -23.07 -8.34 4.12
CA LYS A 223 -23.71 -7.02 3.99
C LYS A 223 -22.84 -5.91 4.60
N ILE A 224 -21.51 -6.05 4.50
CA ILE A 224 -20.58 -4.99 4.86
C ILE A 224 -20.85 -3.75 4.00
N THR A 225 -20.69 -2.57 4.60
CA THR A 225 -20.62 -1.34 3.81
C THR A 225 -19.25 -1.25 3.16
N ALA A 226 -19.21 -1.19 1.83
CA ALA A 226 -17.97 -1.04 1.06
C ALA A 226 -17.30 0.33 1.34
N PRO A 227 -16.00 0.49 1.03
CA PRO A 227 -15.33 1.78 1.16
C PRO A 227 -16.00 2.89 0.35
N ASP A 228 -16.05 4.09 0.94
CA ASP A 228 -16.53 5.31 0.30
C ASP A 228 -15.42 5.97 -0.55
N ALA A 229 -14.16 5.74 -0.18
CA ALA A 229 -12.97 6.27 -0.83
C ALA A 229 -11.80 5.26 -0.83
N TYR A 230 -10.92 5.41 -1.82
CA TYR A 230 -9.79 4.52 -2.07
C TYR A 230 -8.52 5.33 -2.24
N TYR A 231 -7.48 4.99 -1.49
CA TYR A 231 -6.14 5.56 -1.61
C TYR A 231 -5.12 4.48 -1.89
N VAL A 232 -4.11 4.81 -2.68
CA VAL A 232 -3.12 3.83 -3.12
C VAL A 232 -1.74 4.45 -3.29
N SER A 233 -0.71 3.67 -2.98
CA SER A 233 0.68 4.00 -3.30
C SER A 233 0.90 4.06 -4.82
N PRO A 234 1.80 4.93 -5.32
CA PRO A 234 2.14 5.01 -6.75
C PRO A 234 2.95 3.84 -7.29
N LEU A 235 3.43 2.91 -6.45
CA LEU A 235 4.25 1.78 -6.90
C LEU A 235 3.38 0.72 -7.59
N ALA A 236 3.84 0.18 -8.72
CA ALA A 236 3.08 -0.64 -9.66
C ALA A 236 2.32 -1.78 -8.97
N ARG A 237 3.00 -2.56 -8.11
CA ARG A 237 2.39 -3.62 -7.28
C ARG A 237 1.17 -3.19 -6.47
N CYS A 238 1.15 -1.97 -5.91
CA CYS A 238 -0.01 -1.47 -5.16
C CYS A 238 -1.15 -1.08 -6.11
N LEU A 239 -0.83 -0.45 -7.23
CA LEU A 239 -1.81 -0.08 -8.26
C LEU A 239 -2.49 -1.34 -8.84
N GLU A 240 -1.70 -2.36 -9.20
CA GLU A 240 -2.19 -3.64 -9.70
C GLU A 240 -3.05 -4.37 -8.65
N THR A 241 -2.58 -4.42 -7.40
CA THR A 241 -3.33 -5.06 -6.30
C THR A 241 -4.68 -4.38 -6.11
N ALA A 242 -4.71 -3.04 -6.01
CA ALA A 242 -5.94 -2.30 -5.81
C ALA A 242 -6.90 -2.49 -6.99
N ASN A 243 -6.39 -2.43 -8.22
CA ASN A 243 -7.19 -2.61 -9.42
C ASN A 243 -7.86 -4.00 -9.45
N ILE A 244 -7.09 -5.08 -9.27
CA ILE A 244 -7.65 -6.44 -9.26
C ILE A 244 -8.66 -6.62 -8.11
N THR A 245 -8.34 -6.09 -6.93
CA THR A 245 -9.17 -6.24 -5.73
C THR A 245 -10.55 -5.59 -5.90
N TYR A 246 -10.62 -4.37 -6.45
CA TYR A 246 -11.83 -3.55 -6.36
C TYR A 246 -12.50 -3.21 -7.69
N PHE A 247 -11.78 -3.21 -8.82
CA PHE A 247 -12.35 -2.74 -10.09
C PHE A 247 -13.56 -3.56 -10.52
N GLY A 248 -14.70 -2.91 -10.75
CA GLY A 248 -15.94 -3.58 -11.15
C GLY A 248 -16.58 -4.45 -10.06
N LEU A 249 -16.22 -4.28 -8.78
CA LEU A 249 -17.04 -4.81 -7.69
C LEU A 249 -18.34 -4.00 -7.57
N GLU A 250 -19.47 -4.67 -7.72
CA GLU A 250 -20.78 -4.04 -7.51
C GLU A 250 -21.13 -4.01 -6.02
N HIS A 251 -21.61 -2.86 -5.54
CA HIS A 251 -22.14 -2.74 -4.19
C HIS A 251 -23.19 -1.63 -4.10
N ARG A 252 -24.00 -1.67 -3.04
CA ARG A 252 -24.89 -0.57 -2.71
C ARG A 252 -24.05 0.70 -2.52
N GLY A 253 -24.37 1.74 -3.27
CA GLY A 253 -23.65 3.01 -3.21
C GLY A 253 -22.55 3.18 -4.26
N ALA A 254 -22.22 2.16 -5.07
CA ALA A 254 -21.16 2.26 -6.10
C ALA A 254 -21.37 3.43 -7.09
N ALA A 255 -22.61 3.84 -7.36
CA ALA A 255 -22.89 5.02 -8.19
C ALA A 255 -22.49 6.35 -7.52
N ARG A 256 -22.49 6.42 -6.19
CA ARG A 256 -22.09 7.59 -5.39
C ARG A 256 -20.63 7.52 -4.95
N HIS A 257 -20.13 6.31 -4.72
CA HIS A 257 -18.78 6.00 -4.28
C HIS A 257 -18.16 4.98 -5.25
N PRO A 258 -17.89 5.37 -6.50
CA PRO A 258 -17.27 4.48 -7.47
C PRO A 258 -15.82 4.20 -7.08
N PHE A 259 -15.29 3.06 -7.52
CA PHE A 259 -13.87 2.77 -7.40
C PHE A 259 -13.06 3.69 -8.34
N ILE A 260 -12.68 4.85 -7.81
CA ILE A 260 -11.77 5.82 -8.45
C ILE A 260 -10.70 6.17 -7.40
N PRO A 261 -9.59 5.43 -7.37
CA PRO A 261 -8.53 5.65 -6.39
C PRO A 261 -7.87 7.01 -6.52
N THR A 262 -7.40 7.52 -5.38
CA THR A 262 -6.47 8.64 -5.32
C THR A 262 -5.06 8.13 -5.00
N ILE A 263 -4.13 8.39 -5.90
CA ILE A 263 -2.72 8.04 -5.78
C ILE A 263 -2.03 9.10 -4.92
N LYS A 264 -1.38 8.65 -3.84
CA LYS A 264 -0.65 9.50 -2.88
C LYS A 264 0.82 9.07 -2.83
N GLU A 265 1.72 9.97 -3.20
CA GLU A 265 3.18 9.76 -3.21
C GLU A 265 3.67 9.20 -1.88
N TRP A 266 3.15 9.76 -0.78
CA TRP A 266 3.61 9.41 0.55
C TRP A 266 3.03 8.11 1.12
N LEU A 267 2.24 7.35 0.35
CA LEU A 267 1.84 5.96 0.69
C LEU A 267 2.85 4.90 0.21
N ARG A 268 4.00 5.29 -0.34
CA ARG A 268 5.12 4.38 -0.70
C ARG A 268 5.65 3.58 0.50
N GLU A 269 6.32 2.47 0.19
CA GLU A 269 7.15 1.73 1.16
C GLU A 269 8.18 2.66 1.81
N GLY A 270 8.87 2.19 2.86
CA GLY A 270 10.08 2.87 3.32
C GLY A 270 10.99 3.12 2.11
N ILE A 271 11.42 4.36 1.91
CA ILE A 271 12.21 4.70 0.72
C ILE A 271 13.67 4.39 1.05
N SER A 272 14.16 3.24 0.61
CA SER A 272 15.54 2.81 0.80
C SER A 272 16.40 3.02 -0.45
N ILE A 273 17.63 2.50 -0.44
CA ILE A 273 18.46 2.41 -1.65
C ILE A 273 17.93 1.39 -2.66
N HIS A 274 17.02 0.49 -2.25
CA HIS A 274 16.50 -0.58 -3.09
C HIS A 274 15.72 -0.04 -4.30
N THR A 275 15.95 -0.63 -5.48
CA THR A 275 15.27 -0.24 -6.73
C THR A 275 13.76 -0.50 -6.69
N CYS A 276 13.29 -1.43 -5.85
CA CYS A 276 11.86 -1.71 -5.68
C CYS A 276 11.09 -0.54 -5.05
N ASP A 277 11.78 0.40 -4.42
CA ASP A 277 11.18 1.58 -3.80
C ASP A 277 11.08 2.73 -4.78
N ARG A 278 11.81 2.67 -5.88
CA ARG A 278 11.81 3.68 -6.95
C ARG A 278 10.54 3.58 -7.78
N ARG A 279 9.74 4.64 -7.84
CA ARG A 279 8.46 4.60 -8.57
C ARG A 279 8.59 4.91 -10.06
N SER A 280 7.57 4.52 -10.82
CA SER A 280 7.37 4.92 -12.21
C SER A 280 7.01 6.41 -12.31
N SER A 281 7.15 6.95 -13.53
CA SER A 281 6.83 8.34 -13.81
C SER A 281 5.33 8.62 -13.70
N ARG A 282 4.97 9.90 -13.51
CA ARG A 282 3.56 10.33 -13.52
C ARG A 282 2.88 9.95 -14.83
N SER A 283 3.53 10.22 -15.97
CA SER A 283 2.99 9.90 -17.28
C SER A 283 2.76 8.39 -17.45
N TRP A 284 3.62 7.53 -16.89
CA TRP A 284 3.40 6.08 -16.89
C TRP A 284 2.14 5.71 -16.10
N ILE A 285 1.95 6.29 -14.91
CA ILE A 285 0.77 6.02 -14.08
C ILE A 285 -0.52 6.46 -14.80
N GLU A 286 -0.53 7.67 -15.37
CA GLU A 286 -1.68 8.19 -16.11
C GLU A 286 -2.04 7.32 -17.32
N ALA A 287 -1.03 6.78 -18.03
CA ALA A 287 -1.23 5.91 -19.17
C ALA A 287 -1.77 4.52 -18.77
N ASN A 288 -1.34 3.97 -17.64
CA ASN A 288 -1.73 2.61 -17.21
C ASN A 288 -3.02 2.58 -16.37
N TYR A 289 -3.35 3.67 -15.68
CA TYR A 289 -4.53 3.78 -14.81
C TYR A 289 -5.35 5.03 -15.15
N PRO A 290 -5.87 5.12 -16.39
CA PRO A 290 -6.61 6.29 -16.83
C PRO A 290 -7.87 6.50 -15.98
N GLY A 291 -8.10 7.75 -15.58
CA GLY A 291 -9.25 8.15 -14.76
C GLY A 291 -9.05 8.00 -13.25
N TRP A 292 -7.92 7.48 -12.79
CA TRP A 292 -7.56 7.55 -11.37
C TRP A 292 -7.08 8.97 -11.02
N ASN A 293 -7.33 9.41 -9.80
CA ASN A 293 -6.86 10.71 -9.33
C ASN A 293 -5.39 10.59 -8.93
N ILE A 294 -4.58 11.55 -9.34
CA ILE A 294 -3.19 11.70 -8.87
C ILE A 294 -3.12 13.01 -8.09
N GLU A 295 -2.53 12.99 -6.89
CA GLU A 295 -2.43 14.21 -6.10
C GLU A 295 -1.72 15.35 -6.86
N PRO A 296 -2.12 16.62 -6.62
CA PRO A 296 -1.59 17.74 -7.39
C PRO A 296 -0.08 17.95 -7.28
N SER A 297 0.53 17.60 -6.14
CA SER A 297 1.97 17.73 -5.88
C SER A 297 2.83 16.63 -6.50
N PHE A 298 2.21 15.63 -7.14
CA PHE A 298 2.93 14.48 -7.68
C PHE A 298 3.82 14.85 -8.88
N SER A 299 5.13 14.75 -8.72
CA SER A 299 6.14 15.08 -9.74
C SER A 299 6.21 14.04 -10.86
N GLU A 300 6.60 14.47 -12.07
CA GLU A 300 6.78 13.57 -13.22
C GLU A 300 7.76 12.44 -12.90
N VAL A 301 8.99 12.80 -12.55
CA VAL A 301 10.03 11.84 -12.14
C VAL A 301 10.02 11.61 -10.64
N ASP A 302 10.55 10.49 -10.20
CA ASP A 302 10.75 10.18 -8.78
C ASP A 302 11.83 11.11 -8.18
N GLY A 303 11.39 12.08 -7.38
CA GLY A 303 12.29 13.02 -6.70
C GLY A 303 12.73 12.58 -5.30
N GLN A 304 12.21 11.48 -4.78
CA GLN A 304 12.43 11.06 -3.39
C GLN A 304 13.44 9.90 -3.29
N TRP A 305 13.50 9.05 -4.32
CA TRP A 305 14.50 7.98 -4.39
C TRP A 305 15.76 8.45 -5.11
N ASN A 306 16.92 8.23 -4.50
CA ASN A 306 18.22 8.63 -5.06
C ASN A 306 19.26 7.49 -5.07
N GLY A 307 18.91 6.29 -4.61
CA GLY A 307 19.82 5.14 -4.51
C GLY A 307 20.97 5.31 -3.51
N ILE A 308 20.94 6.33 -2.66
CA ILE A 308 22.04 6.66 -1.74
C ILE A 308 21.57 6.67 -0.28
N THR A 309 20.40 7.26 -0.03
CA THR A 309 19.85 7.45 1.31
C THR A 309 18.59 6.64 1.51
N SER A 310 18.45 6.08 2.71
CA SER A 310 17.32 5.32 3.18
C SER A 310 16.60 6.03 4.33
N GLU A 311 15.28 6.01 4.24
CA GLU A 311 14.38 6.61 5.21
C GLU A 311 14.44 5.87 6.55
N THR A 312 14.63 6.61 7.64
CA THR A 312 14.57 6.00 8.98
C THR A 312 13.12 5.71 9.37
N SER A 313 12.93 4.75 10.29
CA SER A 313 11.60 4.43 10.83
C SER A 313 10.87 5.66 11.41
N SER A 314 11.59 6.57 12.06
CA SER A 314 11.03 7.81 12.59
C SER A 314 10.62 8.80 11.50
N ALA A 315 11.39 8.89 10.40
CA ALA A 315 11.04 9.70 9.24
C ALA A 315 9.82 9.12 8.50
N GLN A 316 9.78 7.78 8.33
CA GLN A 316 8.61 7.10 7.76
C GLN A 316 7.35 7.32 8.60
N ALA A 317 7.44 7.22 9.94
CA ALA A 317 6.31 7.50 10.83
C ALA A 317 5.82 8.94 10.69
N TYR A 318 6.73 9.91 10.60
CA TYR A 318 6.36 11.29 10.33
C TYR A 318 5.68 11.44 8.96
N ARG A 319 6.23 10.85 7.90
CA ARG A 319 5.62 10.84 6.56
C ARG A 319 4.23 10.21 6.55
N MET A 320 4.03 9.09 7.25
CA MET A 320 2.71 8.46 7.39
C MET A 320 1.72 9.39 8.09
N LYS A 321 2.17 10.12 9.13
CA LYS A 321 1.34 11.13 9.80
C LYS A 321 0.96 12.27 8.86
N VAL A 322 1.88 12.73 8.01
CA VAL A 322 1.62 13.75 6.99
C VAL A 322 0.54 13.30 6.01
N VAL A 323 0.69 12.13 5.39
CA VAL A 323 -0.27 11.65 4.39
C VAL A 323 -1.64 11.33 5.00
N LEU A 324 -1.71 10.75 6.21
CA LEU A 324 -2.97 10.52 6.90
C LEU A 324 -3.69 11.83 7.24
N SER A 325 -2.94 12.84 7.68
CA SER A 325 -3.53 14.15 8.01
C SER A 325 -4.07 14.85 6.76
N ASP A 326 -3.35 14.76 5.64
CA ASP A 326 -3.82 15.28 4.36
C ASP A 326 -5.07 14.56 3.87
N ILE A 327 -5.11 13.22 3.95
CA ILE A 327 -6.31 12.44 3.63
C ILE A 327 -7.47 12.85 4.53
N PHE A 328 -7.26 12.94 5.85
CA PHE A 328 -8.34 13.21 6.79
C PHE A 328 -8.84 14.65 6.79
N GLU A 329 -8.00 15.61 6.41
CA GLU A 329 -8.41 17.01 6.21
C GLU A 329 -9.26 17.20 4.95
N ASN A 330 -8.98 16.43 3.88
CA ASN A 330 -9.59 16.65 2.56
C ASN A 330 -10.71 15.66 2.20
N ASP A 331 -10.88 14.60 2.96
CA ASP A 331 -11.89 13.57 2.75
C ASP A 331 -12.58 13.27 4.08
N HIS A 332 -13.91 13.27 4.11
CA HIS A 332 -14.73 12.95 5.30
C HIS A 332 -15.48 11.61 5.17
N SER A 333 -15.03 10.77 4.24
CA SER A 333 -15.48 9.38 4.08
C SER A 333 -15.38 8.61 5.39
N THR A 334 -16.44 7.87 5.74
CA THR A 334 -16.47 7.07 6.96
C THR A 334 -15.68 5.77 6.78
N ILE A 335 -15.72 5.17 5.60
CA ILE A 335 -14.99 3.95 5.29
C ILE A 335 -13.97 4.21 4.18
N ILE A 336 -12.69 3.99 4.47
CA ILE A 336 -11.59 4.30 3.56
C ILE A 336 -10.75 3.04 3.34
N SER A 337 -10.42 2.70 2.09
CA SER A 337 -9.38 1.70 1.81
C SER A 337 -8.06 2.37 1.46
N ILE A 338 -6.95 1.84 2.00
CA ILE A 338 -5.59 2.28 1.72
C ILE A 338 -4.78 1.06 1.27
N THR A 339 -4.34 1.01 0.01
CA THR A 339 -3.47 -0.06 -0.50
C THR A 339 -2.02 0.43 -0.55
N THR A 340 -1.16 -0.21 0.25
CA THR A 340 0.22 0.22 0.54
C THR A 340 1.14 -1.01 0.73
N HIS A 341 2.22 -0.86 1.50
CA HIS A 341 3.31 -1.82 1.64
C HIS A 341 3.45 -2.30 3.09
N SER A 342 4.36 -3.24 3.33
CA SER A 342 4.58 -3.81 4.67
C SER A 342 5.04 -2.78 5.70
N GLY A 343 6.13 -2.04 5.40
CA GLY A 343 6.67 -1.05 6.32
C GLY A 343 5.74 0.15 6.47
N ALA A 344 5.15 0.61 5.37
CA ALA A 344 4.16 1.67 5.36
C ALA A 344 2.90 1.31 6.17
N ALA A 345 2.31 0.12 6.01
CA ALA A 345 1.16 -0.32 6.80
C ALA A 345 1.50 -0.41 8.30
N ARG A 346 2.66 -1.00 8.64
CA ARG A 346 3.13 -1.06 10.03
C ARG A 346 3.32 0.34 10.63
N SER A 347 3.88 1.26 9.85
CA SER A 347 4.08 2.64 10.26
C SER A 347 2.75 3.37 10.45
N ILE A 348 1.78 3.22 9.52
CA ILE A 348 0.41 3.74 9.67
C ILE A 348 -0.22 3.24 10.98
N LEU A 349 -0.21 1.93 11.23
CA LEU A 349 -0.76 1.34 12.45
C LEU A 349 -0.09 1.94 13.71
N SER A 350 1.23 2.12 13.69
CA SER A 350 1.96 2.75 14.79
C SER A 350 1.55 4.21 15.01
N VAL A 351 1.37 5.00 13.95
CA VAL A 351 0.95 6.41 14.07
C VAL A 351 -0.50 6.49 14.58
N LEU A 352 -1.36 5.55 14.17
CA LEU A 352 -2.73 5.41 14.69
C LEU A 352 -2.77 4.88 16.13
N GLY A 353 -1.65 4.51 16.75
CA GLY A 353 -1.61 3.95 18.10
C GLY A 353 -2.17 2.52 18.21
N HIS A 354 -2.27 1.79 17.11
CA HIS A 354 -2.60 0.36 17.12
C HIS A 354 -1.41 -0.45 17.64
N ILE A 355 -1.66 -1.65 18.19
CA ILE A 355 -0.60 -2.58 18.57
C ILE A 355 0.25 -3.00 17.35
N PRO A 356 1.51 -3.44 17.51
CA PRO A 356 2.29 -3.90 16.37
C PRO A 356 1.62 -5.09 15.66
N PHE A 357 1.29 -4.92 14.38
CA PHE A 357 0.71 -5.98 13.55
C PHE A 357 1.37 -5.95 12.17
N SER A 358 1.89 -7.10 11.72
CA SER A 358 2.55 -7.22 10.41
C SER A 358 1.62 -7.91 9.41
N LEU A 359 1.54 -7.35 8.20
CA LEU A 359 0.71 -7.91 7.13
C LEU A 359 1.55 -8.80 6.22
N VAL A 360 1.08 -10.02 5.94
CA VAL A 360 1.58 -10.84 4.83
C VAL A 360 1.13 -10.24 3.49
N THR A 361 1.76 -10.63 2.38
CA THR A 361 1.40 -10.12 1.04
C THR A 361 -0.09 -10.35 0.74
N GLY A 362 -0.77 -9.33 0.24
CA GLY A 362 -2.22 -9.36 -0.06
C GLY A 362 -3.15 -9.35 1.15
N ALA A 363 -2.64 -9.20 2.38
CA ALA A 363 -3.46 -9.10 3.58
C ALA A 363 -4.03 -7.70 3.79
N ILE A 364 -5.23 -7.64 4.37
CA ILE A 364 -5.97 -6.41 4.68
C ILE A 364 -6.36 -6.42 6.16
N ILE A 365 -6.06 -5.32 6.86
CA ILE A 365 -6.47 -5.09 8.25
C ILE A 365 -7.50 -3.95 8.34
N PRO A 366 -8.69 -4.19 8.88
CA PRO A 366 -9.60 -3.13 9.30
C PRO A 366 -9.12 -2.49 10.61
N THR A 367 -9.24 -1.18 10.74
CA THR A 367 -8.90 -0.43 11.96
C THR A 367 -9.91 0.68 12.15
N LEU A 368 -10.68 0.62 13.24
CA LEU A 368 -11.56 1.72 13.64
C LEU A 368 -10.72 2.77 14.34
N ILE A 369 -10.78 4.00 13.84
CA ILE A 369 -10.07 5.13 14.41
C ILE A 369 -11.05 6.22 14.82
N LYS A 370 -10.63 7.02 15.79
CA LYS A 370 -11.25 8.28 16.15
C LYS A 370 -10.29 9.40 15.79
N ILE A 371 -10.80 10.39 15.07
CA ILE A 371 -10.10 11.61 14.69
C ILE A 371 -10.68 12.74 15.54
N THR A 372 -9.81 13.53 16.16
CA THR A 372 -10.19 14.70 16.94
C THR A 372 -9.52 15.95 16.35
N THR A 373 -10.32 16.97 16.06
CA THR A 373 -9.82 18.30 15.71
C THR A 373 -9.59 19.10 16.98
N ALA A 374 -8.32 19.34 17.31
CA ALA A 374 -7.90 20.10 18.48
C ALA A 374 -7.38 21.49 18.07
N ARG A 375 -7.45 22.46 18.99
CA ARG A 375 -6.85 23.79 18.78
C ARG A 375 -5.37 23.83 19.15
N GLU A 376 -4.98 23.00 20.10
CA GLU A 376 -3.59 22.92 20.57
C GLU A 376 -2.80 21.93 19.70
N PRO A 377 -1.53 22.24 19.39
CA PRO A 377 -0.67 21.31 18.68
C PRO A 377 -0.45 20.05 19.50
N PRO A 378 -0.46 18.86 18.88
CA PRO A 378 0.00 17.67 19.56
C PRO A 378 1.51 17.80 19.86
N PRO A 379 2.03 16.97 20.80
CA PRO A 379 3.46 16.90 21.06
C PRO A 379 4.26 16.78 19.75
N PRO A 380 5.37 17.51 19.63
CA PRO A 380 6.16 17.45 18.42
C PRO A 380 6.72 16.05 18.21
N THR A 381 6.66 15.60 16.95
CA THR A 381 7.31 14.36 16.52
C THR A 381 8.76 14.66 16.24
N ILE A 382 9.67 13.92 16.88
CA ILE A 382 11.10 14.00 16.63
C ILE A 382 11.46 12.98 15.54
N THR A 383 12.14 13.42 14.49
CA THR A 383 12.59 12.58 13.38
C THR A 383 14.11 12.50 13.35
N GLN A 384 14.63 11.34 12.96
CA GLN A 384 16.04 11.13 12.65
C GLN A 384 16.28 11.40 11.16
N PRO A 385 17.45 11.95 10.80
CA PRO A 385 17.82 12.15 9.40
C PRO A 385 17.89 10.81 8.68
N TRP A 386 17.72 10.84 7.36
CA TRP A 386 17.92 9.67 6.51
C TRP A 386 19.37 9.18 6.61
N THR A 387 19.58 7.88 6.45
CA THR A 387 20.88 7.22 6.61
C THR A 387 21.34 6.63 5.30
N THR A 388 22.63 6.40 5.12
CA THR A 388 23.11 5.58 3.99
C THR A 388 23.09 4.10 4.35
N GLU A 389 22.89 3.23 3.36
CA GLU A 389 22.95 1.78 3.52
C GLU A 389 24.15 1.19 2.76
N ALA A 390 24.70 0.10 3.29
CA ALA A 390 25.91 -0.53 2.76
C ALA A 390 25.54 -1.70 1.83
N TRP A 391 26.20 -1.82 0.68
CA TRP A 391 25.95 -2.91 -0.29
C TRP A 391 27.23 -3.34 -1.01
N CYS A 392 27.18 -4.49 -1.69
CA CYS A 392 28.31 -5.14 -2.35
C CYS A 392 28.31 -4.91 -3.86
N THR A 393 29.32 -4.25 -4.41
CA THR A 393 29.39 -3.94 -5.85
C THR A 393 29.81 -5.11 -6.73
N ASN A 394 30.38 -6.17 -6.14
CA ASN A 394 31.07 -7.23 -6.86
C ASN A 394 30.36 -8.59 -6.82
N GLY A 395 29.09 -8.61 -6.43
CA GLY A 395 28.27 -9.82 -6.38
C GLY A 395 27.61 -10.06 -5.02
N PRO A 396 26.82 -11.15 -4.90
CA PRO A 396 26.22 -11.55 -3.65
C PRO A 396 27.26 -11.74 -2.53
N PRO A 397 26.89 -11.48 -1.26
CA PRO A 397 27.77 -11.65 -0.12
C PRO A 397 28.11 -13.13 0.14
N VAL A 398 29.32 -13.39 0.66
CA VAL A 398 29.78 -14.77 1.02
C VAL A 398 29.07 -15.28 2.27
N ALA A 399 28.79 -14.35 3.19
CA ALA A 399 27.96 -14.53 4.37
C ALA A 399 27.44 -13.15 4.77
N SER A 400 26.18 -13.04 5.17
CA SER A 400 25.63 -11.78 5.65
C SER A 400 24.64 -12.06 6.78
N VAL A 401 24.82 -11.32 7.87
CA VAL A 401 23.86 -11.22 8.96
C VAL A 401 23.07 -9.93 8.76
N SER A 402 21.85 -9.88 9.30
CA SER A 402 20.99 -8.70 9.17
C SER A 402 21.74 -7.42 9.59
N GLY A 403 21.84 -6.45 8.67
CA GLY A 403 22.47 -5.15 8.91
C GLY A 403 23.98 -5.04 8.63
N THR A 404 24.68 -6.12 8.24
CA THR A 404 26.11 -6.07 7.90
C THR A 404 26.44 -6.86 6.63
N CYS A 405 26.89 -6.16 5.59
CA CYS A 405 27.30 -6.77 4.33
C CYS A 405 28.78 -7.16 4.33
N THR A 406 29.07 -8.45 4.10
CA THR A 406 30.44 -8.96 3.89
C THR A 406 30.59 -9.40 2.44
N CYS A 407 31.24 -8.56 1.64
CA CYS A 407 31.32 -8.77 0.20
C CYS A 407 32.39 -9.79 -0.18
N SER A 408 32.20 -10.42 -1.33
CA SER A 408 33.11 -11.43 -1.87
C SER A 408 34.50 -10.85 -2.18
N GLY A 409 35.53 -11.69 -2.17
CA GLY A 409 36.88 -11.31 -2.63
C GLY A 409 37.57 -10.20 -1.82
N GLY A 410 37.18 -9.96 -0.56
CA GLY A 410 37.78 -8.95 0.30
C GLY A 410 37.42 -7.50 -0.08
N ILE A 411 36.43 -7.30 -0.94
CA ILE A 411 35.91 -5.98 -1.29
C ILE A 411 35.14 -5.40 -0.11
N LEU A 412 35.33 -4.11 0.15
CA LEU A 412 34.56 -3.39 1.16
C LEU A 412 33.19 -3.00 0.59
N PRO A 413 32.11 -3.09 1.39
CA PRO A 413 30.82 -2.58 0.98
C PRO A 413 30.88 -1.06 0.79
N VAL A 414 30.05 -0.55 -0.11
CA VAL A 414 29.95 0.89 -0.41
C VAL A 414 28.59 1.42 0.04
N THR A 415 28.50 2.73 0.25
CA THR A 415 27.30 3.40 0.79
C THR A 415 26.57 4.28 -0.23
N ALA A 416 26.78 4.02 -1.53
CA ALA A 416 26.12 4.72 -2.63
C ALA A 416 25.85 3.72 -3.76
N SER A 417 24.61 3.68 -4.25
CA SER A 417 24.26 2.89 -5.43
C SER A 417 24.73 3.61 -6.72
N PRO A 418 25.25 2.89 -7.73
CA PRO A 418 25.66 3.44 -9.01
C PRO A 418 24.45 3.81 -9.88
N ILE A 419 23.25 3.38 -9.51
CA ILE A 419 22.02 3.64 -10.27
C ILE A 419 21.42 4.97 -9.82
N ILE A 420 21.82 6.06 -10.49
CA ILE A 420 21.32 7.43 -10.23
C ILE A 420 20.62 8.01 -11.47
N SER A 421 20.45 7.23 -12.55
CA SER A 421 19.81 7.74 -13.77
C SER A 421 18.32 7.97 -13.55
N PRO A 422 17.72 9.14 -13.87
CA PRO A 422 16.28 9.42 -13.76
C PRO A 422 15.39 8.38 -14.43
N ARG A 423 14.18 8.17 -13.89
CA ARG A 423 13.14 7.26 -14.38
C ARG A 423 11.83 8.00 -14.54
#